data_AF-A0A6N7QBS8-F1
#
_entry.id   AF-A0A6N7QBS8-F1
#
_cell.length_a   1.000
_cell.length_b   1.000
_cell.length_c   1.000
_cell.angle_alpha   90.00
_cell.angle_beta   90.00
_cell.angle_gamma   90.00
#
_symmetry.space_group_name_H-M   'P 1'
#
loop_
_entity.id
_entity.type
_entity.pdbx_description
1 polymer ?
#
loop_
_entity_poly.entity_id
_entity_poly.type
_entity_poly.pdbx_seq_one_letter_code
_entity_poly.pdbx_strand_id
1 'polypeptide(L)'
;MVGPFRVMRHFTAKYKRAWQAHHIYETAKMEKIGLDALDGPSVILSSEQHTLMTNRLREATGRIDPTKLKELWEAYKKVYELNPHWLKAIAHYFGE
;
A
#
# COMPACT_ATOMS: atom_id res chain seq x y z
N MET A 1 1.30 2.08 -12.52
CA MET A 1 0.27 3.13 -12.43
C MET A 1 -0.28 3.12 -11.01
N VAL A 2 -0.42 4.29 -10.39
CA VAL A 2 -1.00 4.46 -9.04
C VAL A 2 -2.34 5.16 -9.17
N GLY A 3 -3.31 4.80 -8.34
CA GLY A 3 -4.63 5.44 -8.31
C GLY A 3 -5.48 4.99 -7.12
N PRO A 4 -6.69 5.55 -6.94
CA PRO A 4 -7.52 5.28 -5.79
C PRO A 4 -7.97 3.82 -5.73
N PHE A 5 -7.93 3.21 -4.54
CA PHE A 5 -8.30 1.81 -4.34
C PHE A 5 -9.72 1.50 -4.81
N ARG A 6 -10.68 2.39 -4.57
CA ARG A 6 -12.06 2.28 -5.04
C ARG A 6 -12.14 1.99 -6.54
N VAL A 7 -11.35 2.72 -7.35
CA VAL A 7 -11.33 2.60 -8.81
C VAL A 7 -10.64 1.30 -9.22
N MET A 8 -9.46 1.02 -8.66
CA MET A 8 -8.69 -0.18 -9.02
C MET A 8 -9.37 -1.48 -8.60
N ARG A 9 -10.05 -1.49 -7.45
CA ARG A 9 -10.86 -2.64 -7.00
C ARG A 9 -12.00 -2.92 -7.96
N HIS A 10 -12.69 -1.87 -8.43
CA HIS A 10 -13.75 -2.02 -9.42
C HIS A 10 -13.22 -2.59 -10.74
N PHE A 11 -12.08 -2.07 -11.21
CA PHE A 11 -11.43 -2.56 -12.42
C PHE A 11 -11.05 -4.05 -12.32
N THR A 12 -10.48 -4.46 -11.17
CA THR A 12 -10.00 -5.83 -10.96
C THR A 12 -11.10 -6.86 -10.68
N ALA A 13 -12.32 -6.43 -10.38
CA ALA A 13 -13.44 -7.29 -9.97
C ALA A 13 -13.77 -8.43 -10.96
N LYS A 14 -13.68 -8.15 -12.28
CA LYS A 14 -14.00 -9.12 -13.33
C LYS A 14 -12.91 -10.18 -13.57
N TYR A 15 -11.72 -10.00 -12.99
CA TYR A 15 -10.54 -10.84 -13.28
C TYR A 15 -10.38 -12.03 -12.33
N LYS A 16 -11.41 -12.40 -11.56
CA LYS A 16 -11.45 -13.60 -10.70
C LYS A 16 -10.18 -13.80 -9.87
N ARG A 17 -9.71 -12.70 -9.24
CA ARG A 17 -8.49 -12.61 -8.43
C ARG A 17 -7.16 -12.72 -9.17
N ALA A 18 -7.11 -13.03 -10.47
CA ALA A 18 -5.85 -13.08 -11.24
C ALA A 18 -5.08 -11.75 -11.18
N TRP A 19 -5.84 -10.65 -11.13
CA TRP A 19 -5.37 -9.30 -10.85
C TRP A 19 -6.08 -8.75 -9.62
N GLN A 20 -5.34 -8.03 -8.77
CA GLN A 20 -5.85 -7.51 -7.51
C GLN A 20 -5.36 -6.08 -7.29
N ALA A 21 -6.25 -5.24 -6.77
CA ALA A 21 -5.86 -3.93 -6.26
C ALA A 21 -5.10 -4.13 -4.94
N HIS A 22 -3.90 -3.56 -4.85
CA HIS A 22 -3.04 -3.58 -3.68
C HIS A 22 -2.91 -2.16 -3.14
N HIS A 23 -3.29 -1.93 -1.88
CA HIS A 23 -2.99 -0.69 -1.20
C HIS A 23 -1.49 -0.51 -1.03
N ILE A 24 -0.98 0.65 -1.42
CA ILE A 24 0.43 1.02 -1.22
C ILE A 24 0.67 1.46 0.24
N TYR A 25 -0.32 2.12 0.85
CA TYR A 25 -0.32 2.38 2.29
C TYR A 25 -1.34 1.46 2.96
N GLU A 26 -0.90 0.61 3.89
CA GLU A 26 -1.72 -0.47 4.45
C GLU A 26 -3.02 0.05 5.09
N THR A 27 -4.16 -0.56 4.73
CA THR A 27 -5.51 -0.23 5.20
C THR A 27 -5.58 -0.02 6.71
N ALA A 28 -5.08 -0.98 7.49
CA ALA A 28 -5.13 -0.91 8.95
C ALA A 28 -4.33 0.27 9.53
N LYS A 29 -3.30 0.74 8.82
CA LYS A 29 -2.52 1.92 9.25
C LYS A 29 -3.25 3.21 8.88
N MET A 30 -3.82 3.28 7.67
CA MET A 30 -4.68 4.39 7.24
C MET A 30 -5.87 4.60 8.18
N GLU A 31 -6.62 3.55 8.46
CA GLU A 31 -7.83 3.61 9.31
C GLU A 31 -7.49 4.05 10.74
N LYS A 32 -6.35 3.60 11.27
CA LYS A 32 -5.87 3.99 12.62
C LYS A 32 -5.58 5.48 12.77
N ILE A 33 -5.28 6.18 11.68
CA ILE A 33 -5.06 7.63 11.68
C ILE A 33 -6.25 8.40 11.07
N GLY A 34 -7.41 7.75 10.94
CA GLY A 34 -8.67 8.39 10.53
C GLY A 34 -8.82 8.62 9.02
N LEU A 35 -8.02 7.96 8.19
CA LEU A 35 -8.11 8.08 6.73
C LEU A 35 -9.08 7.04 6.15
N ASP A 36 -9.79 7.41 5.07
CA ASP A 36 -10.58 6.46 4.28
C ASP A 36 -9.66 5.62 3.38
N ALA A 37 -9.55 4.33 3.68
CA ALA A 37 -8.76 3.40 2.88
C ALA A 37 -9.31 3.21 1.46
N LEU A 38 -10.60 3.46 1.18
CA LEU A 38 -11.14 3.35 -0.18
C LEU A 38 -10.55 4.39 -1.13
N ASP A 39 -10.15 5.54 -0.62
CA ASP A 39 -9.53 6.60 -1.41
C ASP A 39 -7.99 6.56 -1.32
N GLY A 40 -7.46 5.54 -0.62
CA GLY A 40 -6.03 5.30 -0.50
C GLY A 40 -5.36 4.97 -1.84
N PRO A 41 -4.07 5.32 -1.97
CA PRO A 41 -3.29 5.01 -3.17
C PRO A 41 -3.06 3.50 -3.29
N SER A 42 -3.27 3.00 -4.49
CA SER A 42 -3.19 1.58 -4.81
C SER A 42 -2.56 1.34 -6.18
N VAL A 43 -2.14 0.10 -6.41
CA VAL A 43 -1.67 -0.43 -7.71
C VAL A 43 -2.40 -1.72 -8.05
N ILE A 44 -2.37 -2.12 -9.33
CA ILE A 44 -2.86 -3.43 -9.76
C ILE A 44 -1.68 -4.39 -9.85
N LEU A 45 -1.77 -5.53 -9.15
CA LEU A 45 -0.77 -6.59 -9.13
C LEU A 45 -1.39 -7.92 -9.55
N SER A 46 -0.57 -8.84 -10.04
CA SER A 46 -1.00 -10.24 -10.13
C SER A 46 -1.25 -10.83 -8.74
N SER A 47 -1.98 -11.93 -8.62
CA SER A 47 -2.15 -12.65 -7.34
C SER A 47 -0.84 -12.93 -6.62
N GLU A 48 0.17 -13.36 -7.38
CA GLU A 48 1.49 -13.71 -6.86
C GLU A 48 2.22 -12.48 -6.34
N GLN A 49 2.26 -11.42 -7.15
CA GLN A 49 2.88 -10.15 -6.77
C GLN A 49 2.16 -9.51 -5.57
N HIS A 50 0.83 -9.58 -5.53
CA HIS A 50 0.04 -9.10 -4.40
C HIS A 50 0.41 -9.83 -3.11
N THR A 51 0.51 -11.16 -3.16
CA THR A 51 0.89 -12.00 -2.02
C THR A 51 2.32 -11.70 -1.57
N LEU A 52 3.26 -11.64 -2.52
CA LEU A 52 4.65 -11.30 -2.26
C LEU A 52 4.77 -9.94 -1.56
N MET A 53 4.09 -8.92 -2.08
CA MET A 53 4.17 -7.56 -1.54
C MET A 53 3.52 -7.45 -0.16
N THR A 54 2.36 -8.10 0.02
CA THR A 54 1.68 -8.17 1.33
C THR A 54 2.59 -8.81 2.38
N ASN A 55 3.30 -9.88 2.03
CA ASN A 55 4.22 -10.54 2.96
C ASN A 55 5.43 -9.66 3.30
N ARG A 56 6.03 -9.01 2.29
CA ARG A 56 7.16 -8.08 2.51
C ARG A 56 6.77 -6.90 3.41
N LEU A 57 5.60 -6.31 3.19
CA LEU A 57 5.07 -5.25 4.06
C LEU A 57 4.84 -5.76 5.47
N ARG A 58 4.16 -6.89 5.63
CA ARG A 58 3.88 -7.47 6.95
C ARG A 58 5.17 -7.74 7.74
N GLU A 59 6.20 -8.25 7.07
CA GLU A 59 7.51 -8.49 7.68
C GLU A 59 8.19 -7.17 8.12
N ALA A 60 8.16 -6.15 7.25
CA ALA A 60 8.84 -4.89 7.51
C ALA A 60 8.10 -3.98 8.51
N THR A 61 6.76 -3.96 8.49
CA THR A 61 5.95 -2.96 9.19
C THR A 61 5.07 -3.55 10.30
N GLY A 62 4.92 -4.89 10.37
CA GLY A 62 3.94 -5.55 11.23
C GLY A 62 4.20 -5.41 12.74
N ARG A 63 5.44 -5.08 13.12
CA ARG A 63 5.84 -4.81 14.52
C ARG A 63 6.01 -3.33 14.83
N ILE A 64 5.81 -2.45 13.84
CA ILE A 64 6.00 -1.01 14.00
C ILE A 64 4.65 -0.39 14.36
N ASP A 65 4.62 0.35 15.46
CA ASP A 65 3.43 1.10 15.88
C ASP A 65 3.00 2.08 14.76
N PRO A 66 1.71 2.10 14.36
CA PRO A 66 1.21 2.99 13.33
C PRO A 66 1.43 4.50 13.56
N THR A 67 1.64 4.93 14.81
CA THR A 67 1.95 6.32 15.17
C THR A 67 3.43 6.68 14.96
N LYS A 68 4.32 5.69 14.81
CA LYS A 68 5.76 5.88 14.56
C LYS A 68 6.02 6.10 13.07
N LEU A 69 5.51 7.22 12.54
CA LEU A 69 5.53 7.53 11.10
C LEU A 69 6.93 7.47 10.49
N LYS A 70 7.96 7.96 11.20
CA LYS A 70 9.35 7.91 10.69
C LYS A 70 9.87 6.49 10.53
N GLU A 71 9.64 5.61 11.50
CA GLU A 71 10.06 4.20 11.42
C GLU A 71 9.29 3.46 10.32
N LEU A 72 7.99 3.74 10.18
CA LEU A 72 7.18 3.19 9.09
C LEU A 72 7.68 3.66 7.72
N TRP A 73 8.02 4.93 7.59
CA TRP A 73 8.44 5.50 6.32
C TRP A 73 9.72 4.85 5.80
N GLU A 74 10.70 4.65 6.69
CA GLU A 74 11.93 3.93 6.33
C GLU A 74 11.67 2.46 5.96
N ALA A 75 10.72 1.79 6.63
CA ALA A 75 10.30 0.44 6.23
C ALA A 75 9.65 0.42 4.84
N TYR A 76 8.79 1.40 4.52
CA TYR A 76 8.20 1.55 3.19
C TYR A 76 9.26 1.81 2.12
N LYS A 77 10.20 2.74 2.36
CA LYS A 77 11.33 3.02 1.44
C LYS A 77 12.09 1.75 1.08
N LYS A 78 12.36 0.88 2.06
CA LYS A 78 13.02 -0.40 1.84
C LYS A 78 12.17 -1.38 1.01
N VAL A 79 10.90 -1.56 1.36
CA VAL A 79 10.02 -2.51 0.64
C VAL A 79 9.77 -2.07 -0.82
N TYR A 80 9.70 -0.76 -1.06
CA TYR A 80 9.39 -0.17 -2.36
C TYR A 80 10.62 0.46 -3.06
N GLU A 81 11.84 0.04 -2.72
CA GLU A 81 13.08 0.59 -3.31
C GLU A 81 13.08 0.54 -4.85
N LEU A 82 12.51 -0.53 -5.42
CA LEU A 82 12.40 -0.74 -6.87
C LEU A 82 11.17 -0.04 -7.49
N ASN A 83 10.33 0.59 -6.68
CA ASN A 83 9.09 1.26 -7.08
C ASN A 83 9.02 2.69 -6.52
N PRO A 84 9.97 3.59 -6.90
CA PRO A 84 10.05 4.94 -6.33
C PRO A 84 8.78 5.78 -6.56
N HIS A 85 8.03 5.50 -7.62
CA HIS A 85 6.76 6.16 -7.90
C HIS A 85 5.63 5.78 -6.90
N TRP A 86 5.73 4.64 -6.22
CA TRP A 86 4.80 4.26 -5.14
C TRP A 86 5.11 5.04 -3.88
N LEU A 87 6.39 5.19 -3.55
CA LEU A 87 6.86 6.02 -2.44
C LEU A 87 6.40 7.46 -2.61
N LYS A 88 6.57 8.03 -3.81
CA LYS A 88 6.08 9.37 -4.12
C LYS A 88 4.56 9.53 -3.88
N ALA A 89 3.77 8.48 -4.08
CA ALA A 89 2.32 8.53 -3.92
C ALA A 89 1.85 8.47 -2.45
N ILE A 90 2.74 8.08 -1.53
CA ILE A 90 2.41 7.97 -0.09
C ILE A 90 3.24 8.91 0.78
N ALA A 91 4.24 9.62 0.23
CA ALA A 91 5.19 10.46 0.97
C ALA A 91 4.51 11.50 1.88
N HIS A 92 3.43 12.12 1.39
CA HIS A 92 2.72 13.17 2.14
C HIS A 92 2.07 12.64 3.42
N TYR A 93 1.75 11.35 3.52
CA TYR A 93 1.26 10.74 4.77
C TYR A 93 2.34 10.64 5.85
N PHE A 94 3.61 10.74 5.47
CA PHE A 94 4.77 10.67 6.35
C PHE A 94 5.47 12.03 6.54
N GLY A 95 4.90 13.11 5.99
CA GLY A 95 5.43 14.47 6.11
C GLY A 95 6.54 14.80 5.11
N GLU A 96 6.62 14.09 3.99
CA GLU A 96 7.60 14.31 2.90
C GLU A 96 6.96 14.68 1.56
#